data_AF-A0A1W1DCG1-F1
#
_entry.id   AF-A0A1W1DCG1-F1
#
_cell.length_a   1.000
_cell.length_b   1.000
_cell.length_c   1.000
_cell.angle_alpha   90.00
_cell.angle_beta   90.00
_cell.angle_gamma   90.00
#
_symmetry.space_group_name_H-M   'P 1'
#
loop_
_entity.id
_entity.type
_entity.pdbx_description
1 polymer ?
#
loop_
_entity_poly.entity_id
_entity_poly.type
_entity_poly.pdbx_seq_one_letter_code
_entity_poly.pdbx_strand_id
1 'polypeptide(L)'
;MPHSRFNEISKAQFDKAGVKILVDSKVGAHLCVSEDLLRIVFFQGHPEYDTISLLKEYKREVISFLNKDRKDYPSFPSNYLSPQNKAILNEFKTKLLDGEFNINDFPEALISQTLGNTWHDATSGIINNWIGCVYQVTHEDINKPFMDGIDPNDPLNLK
;
A
#
# COMPACT_ATOMS: atom_id res chain seq x y z
N MET A 1 2.24 -5.18 3.49
CA MET A 1 1.68 -3.95 2.93
C MET A 1 1.50 -4.11 1.42
N PRO A 2 0.37 -3.68 0.84
CA PRO A 2 0.11 -3.72 -0.59
C PRO A 2 1.00 -2.76 -1.39
N HIS A 3 1.29 -3.10 -2.64
CA HIS A 3 1.91 -2.21 -3.62
C HIS A 3 1.12 -2.27 -4.91
N SER A 4 0.76 -1.11 -5.46
CA SER A 4 0.10 -0.97 -6.76
C SER A 4 0.65 0.28 -7.45
N ARG A 5 1.81 0.14 -8.10
CA ARG A 5 2.55 1.27 -8.69
C ARG A 5 3.36 0.88 -9.92
N PHE A 6 3.56 1.84 -10.82
CA PHE A 6 4.50 1.73 -11.94
C PHE A 6 5.84 2.43 -11.67
N ASN A 7 5.84 3.48 -10.85
CA ASN A 7 7.06 4.18 -10.46
C ASN A 7 7.82 3.40 -9.38
N GLU A 8 9.12 3.66 -9.25
CA GLU A 8 9.97 3.15 -8.18
C GLU A 8 10.99 4.21 -7.77
N ILE A 9 11.25 4.31 -6.46
CA ILE A 9 12.40 5.02 -5.92
C ILE A 9 13.36 3.97 -5.35
N SER A 10 14.56 3.90 -5.92
CA SER A 10 15.57 2.93 -5.50
C SER A 10 16.13 3.26 -4.11
N LYS A 11 16.64 2.23 -3.41
CA LYS A 11 17.30 2.40 -2.11
C LYS A 11 18.47 3.40 -2.18
N ALA A 12 19.22 3.39 -3.26
CA ALA A 12 20.32 4.33 -3.49
C ALA A 12 19.84 5.78 -3.65
N GLN A 13 18.66 6.01 -4.24
CA GLN A 13 18.07 7.34 -4.32
C GLN A 13 17.63 7.86 -2.95
N PHE A 14 17.06 6.99 -2.10
CA PHE A 14 16.74 7.36 -0.71
C PHE A 14 18.00 7.69 0.08
N ASP A 15 19.04 6.85 -0.02
CA ASP A 15 20.32 7.08 0.66
C ASP A 15 20.98 8.40 0.22
N LYS A 16 21.04 8.65 -1.09
CA LYS A 16 21.53 9.93 -1.65
C LYS A 16 20.75 11.15 -1.15
N ALA A 17 19.46 10.99 -0.85
CA ALA A 17 18.60 12.04 -0.32
C ALA A 17 18.67 12.19 1.22
N GLY A 18 19.51 11.41 1.90
CA GLY A 18 19.59 11.40 3.37
C GLY A 18 18.40 10.75 4.06
N VAL A 19 17.49 10.13 3.30
CA VAL A 19 16.27 9.48 3.80
C VAL A 19 16.62 8.09 4.33
N LYS A 20 16.19 7.81 5.56
CA LYS A 20 16.51 6.55 6.25
C LYS A 20 15.44 5.50 5.97
N ILE A 21 15.86 4.36 5.46
CA ILE A 21 14.98 3.23 5.20
C ILE A 21 14.82 2.43 6.49
N LEU A 22 13.59 2.27 6.96
CA LEU A 22 13.26 1.48 8.15
C LEU A 22 12.83 0.06 7.79
N VAL A 23 12.08 -0.08 6.69
CA VAL A 23 11.57 -1.37 6.22
C VAL A 23 11.76 -1.46 4.72
N ASP A 24 12.25 -2.60 4.25
CA ASP A 24 12.38 -2.92 2.84
C ASP A 24 12.04 -4.39 2.56
N SER A 25 12.05 -4.77 1.28
CA SER A 25 11.97 -6.17 0.88
C SER A 25 12.61 -6.38 -0.51
N LYS A 26 12.33 -7.54 -1.11
CA LYS A 26 12.69 -7.85 -2.49
C LYS A 26 12.09 -6.90 -3.53
N VAL A 27 10.99 -6.19 -3.22
CA VAL A 27 10.35 -5.21 -4.14
C VAL A 27 10.77 -3.76 -3.89
N GLY A 28 11.82 -3.54 -3.08
CA GLY A 28 12.37 -2.21 -2.79
C GLY A 28 12.09 -1.71 -1.38
N ALA A 29 12.33 -0.42 -1.16
CA ALA A 29 12.03 0.26 0.10
C ALA A 29 10.52 0.37 0.32
N HIS A 30 10.09 0.33 1.58
CA HIS A 30 8.68 0.33 1.98
C HIS A 30 8.30 1.50 2.87
N LEU A 31 8.99 1.60 4.00
CA LEU A 31 8.83 2.63 5.01
C LEU A 31 10.17 3.33 5.16
N CYS A 32 10.16 4.63 4.95
CA CYS A 32 11.34 5.47 5.17
C CYS A 32 10.96 6.68 6.01
N VAL A 33 11.95 7.32 6.61
CA VAL A 33 11.78 8.54 7.40
C VAL A 33 12.82 9.57 6.99
N SER A 34 12.51 10.84 7.20
CA SER A 34 13.47 11.94 7.03
C SER A 34 14.75 11.72 7.83
N GLU A 35 15.79 12.49 7.51
CA GLU A 35 17.11 12.33 8.12
C GLU A 35 17.07 12.40 9.66
N ASP A 36 16.17 13.19 10.23
CA ASP A 36 15.89 13.35 11.67
C ASP A 36 15.04 12.22 12.29
N LEU A 37 14.72 11.20 11.49
CA LEU A 37 13.95 10.01 11.87
C LEU A 37 12.47 10.24 12.20
N LEU A 38 11.91 11.45 12.02
CA LEU A 38 10.55 11.74 12.48
C LEU A 38 9.69 12.62 11.56
N ARG A 39 10.20 13.78 11.10
CA ARG A 39 9.37 14.84 10.51
C ARG A 39 8.57 14.40 9.30
N ILE A 40 9.13 13.54 8.46
CA ILE A 40 8.49 13.04 7.24
C ILE A 40 8.55 11.53 7.23
N VAL A 41 7.38 10.89 7.08
CA VAL A 41 7.26 9.44 6.89
C VAL A 41 6.90 9.18 5.43
N PHE A 42 7.68 8.34 4.76
CA PHE A 42 7.51 7.98 3.36
C PHE A 42 7.01 6.54 3.23
N PHE A 43 5.95 6.35 2.45
CA PHE A 43 5.46 5.03 2.06
C PHE A 43 5.64 4.82 0.56
N GLN A 44 6.16 3.66 0.16
CA GLN A 44 6.25 3.23 -1.25
C GLN A 44 5.19 2.18 -1.62
N GLY A 45 4.29 1.87 -0.70
CA GLY A 45 3.10 1.05 -0.94
C GLY A 45 1.89 1.70 -0.27
N HIS A 46 0.81 0.94 -0.17
CA HIS A 46 -0.50 1.44 0.23
C HIS A 46 -0.97 0.82 1.56
N PRO A 47 -0.40 1.26 2.70
CA PRO A 47 -0.81 0.76 4.02
C PRO A 47 -2.28 1.04 4.32
N GLU A 48 -2.87 2.06 3.70
CA GLU A 48 -4.25 2.53 3.85
C GLU A 48 -5.29 1.67 3.14
N TYR A 49 -4.88 0.77 2.25
CA TYR A 49 -5.83 -0.03 1.49
C TYR A 49 -6.67 -0.91 2.39
N ASP A 50 -7.98 -0.89 2.10
CA ASP A 50 -8.88 -1.92 2.58
C ASP A 50 -8.59 -3.23 1.85
N THR A 51 -8.99 -4.33 2.49
CA THR A 51 -8.90 -5.70 2.05
C THR A 51 -9.41 -5.89 0.62
N ILE A 52 -10.44 -5.13 0.20
CA ILE A 52 -11.08 -5.22 -1.12
C ILE A 52 -10.42 -4.35 -2.21
N SER A 53 -9.53 -3.42 -1.86
CA SER A 53 -9.02 -2.40 -2.81
C SER A 53 -8.39 -3.01 -4.06
N LEU A 54 -7.50 -4.00 -3.90
CA LEU A 54 -6.85 -4.68 -5.03
C LEU A 54 -7.82 -5.48 -5.89
N LEU A 55 -8.91 -6.02 -5.32
CA LEU A 55 -9.95 -6.70 -6.10
C LEU A 55 -10.71 -5.70 -6.98
N LYS A 56 -11.00 -4.50 -6.46
CA LYS A 56 -11.66 -3.44 -7.24
C LYS A 56 -10.75 -2.92 -8.35
N GLU A 57 -9.45 -2.79 -8.11
CA GLU A 57 -8.47 -2.49 -9.15
C GLU A 57 -8.45 -3.57 -10.22
N TYR A 58 -8.40 -4.84 -9.82
CA TYR A 58 -8.45 -5.96 -10.77
C TYR A 58 -9.72 -5.92 -11.63
N LYS A 59 -10.90 -5.69 -11.03
CA LYS A 59 -12.17 -5.51 -11.75
C LYS A 59 -12.12 -4.34 -12.73
N ARG A 60 -11.55 -3.20 -12.33
CA ARG A 60 -11.33 -2.04 -13.20
C ARG A 60 -10.47 -2.40 -14.41
N GLU A 61 -9.41 -3.18 -14.20
CA GLU A 61 -8.57 -3.67 -15.29
C GLU A 61 -9.31 -4.63 -16.23
N VAL A 62 -10.20 -5.49 -15.71
CA VAL A 62 -11.06 -6.33 -16.56
C VAL A 62 -11.99 -5.45 -17.42
N ILE A 63 -12.57 -4.39 -16.85
CA ILE A 63 -13.38 -3.42 -17.59
C ILE A 63 -12.57 -2.75 -18.71
N SER A 64 -11.36 -2.29 -18.40
CA SER A 64 -10.47 -1.69 -19.42
C SER A 64 -10.14 -2.68 -20.54
N PHE A 65 -10.01 -3.97 -20.25
CA PHE A 65 -9.84 -5.00 -21.28
C PHE A 65 -11.08 -5.12 -22.17
N LEU A 66 -12.27 -5.18 -21.59
CA LEU A 66 -13.53 -5.25 -22.33
C LEU A 66 -13.74 -4.00 -23.23
N ASN A 67 -13.32 -2.84 -22.75
CA ASN A 67 -13.36 -1.58 -23.49
C ASN A 67 -12.27 -1.44 -24.56
N LYS A 68 -11.32 -2.39 -24.64
CA LYS A 68 -10.14 -2.35 -25.52
C LYS A 68 -9.14 -1.23 -25.20
N ASP A 69 -9.19 -0.67 -24.00
CA ASP A 69 -8.20 0.28 -23.48
C ASP A 69 -6.87 -0.41 -23.13
N ARG A 70 -6.92 -1.74 -22.92
CA ARG A 70 -5.75 -2.62 -22.80
C ARG A 70 -5.91 -3.84 -23.71
N LYS A 71 -4.78 -4.42 -24.11
CA LYS A 71 -4.72 -5.49 -25.12
C LYS A 71 -5.01 -6.88 -24.56
N ASP A 72 -4.59 -7.13 -23.34
CA ASP A 72 -4.58 -8.44 -22.70
C ASP A 72 -5.48 -8.47 -21.47
N TYR A 73 -5.96 -9.66 -21.10
CA TYR A 73 -6.74 -9.84 -19.88
C TYR A 73 -5.82 -9.70 -18.65
N PRO A 74 -6.19 -8.94 -17.60
CA PRO A 74 -5.32 -8.71 -16.45
C PRO A 74 -4.87 -9.99 -15.74
N SER A 75 -3.60 -10.00 -15.34
CA SER A 75 -3.09 -10.97 -14.37
C SER A 75 -3.61 -10.68 -12.96
N PHE A 76 -3.62 -11.70 -12.11
CA PHE A 76 -4.00 -11.54 -10.71
C PHE A 76 -2.95 -10.76 -9.93
N PRO A 77 -3.35 -9.92 -8.94
CA PRO A 77 -2.42 -9.38 -7.98
C PRO A 77 -1.65 -10.48 -7.24
N SER A 78 -0.33 -10.30 -7.09
CA SER A 78 0.53 -11.28 -6.45
C SER A 78 0.26 -11.36 -4.95
N ASN A 79 0.28 -12.58 -4.38
CA ASN A 79 0.10 -12.85 -2.94
C ASN A 79 -1.17 -12.28 -2.30
N TYR A 80 -2.23 -12.06 -3.09
CA TYR A 80 -3.49 -11.46 -2.63
C TYR A 80 -4.65 -12.46 -2.59
N LEU A 81 -4.84 -13.21 -3.68
CA LEU A 81 -5.97 -14.14 -3.83
C LEU A 81 -5.61 -15.57 -3.39
N SER A 82 -6.52 -16.21 -2.66
CA SER A 82 -6.47 -17.65 -2.37
C SER A 82 -6.64 -18.50 -3.65
N PRO A 83 -6.23 -19.78 -3.63
CA PRO A 83 -6.48 -20.69 -4.76
C PRO A 83 -7.96 -20.78 -5.15
N GLN A 84 -8.87 -20.79 -4.17
CA GLN A 84 -10.32 -20.80 -4.41
C GLN A 84 -10.77 -19.54 -5.16
N ASN A 85 -10.35 -18.35 -4.71
CA ASN A 85 -10.74 -17.10 -5.36
C ASN A 85 -10.19 -16.99 -6.79
N LYS A 86 -8.98 -17.51 -7.04
CA LYS A 86 -8.43 -17.61 -8.39
C LYS A 86 -9.26 -18.54 -9.28
N ALA A 87 -9.72 -19.68 -8.76
CA ALA A 87 -10.58 -20.60 -9.50
C ALA A 87 -11.92 -19.95 -9.88
N ILE A 88 -12.56 -19.27 -8.94
CA ILE A 88 -13.81 -18.50 -9.18
C ILE A 88 -13.60 -17.45 -10.28
N LEU A 89 -12.52 -16.65 -10.19
CA LEU A 89 -12.23 -15.64 -11.21
C LEU A 89 -11.86 -16.23 -12.57
N ASN A 90 -11.22 -17.40 -12.60
CA ASN A 90 -10.93 -18.10 -13.85
C ASN A 90 -12.21 -18.61 -14.52
N GLU A 91 -13.17 -19.17 -13.76
CA GLU A 91 -14.48 -19.54 -14.30
C GLU A 91 -15.23 -18.30 -14.83
N PHE A 92 -15.26 -17.22 -14.04
CA PHE A 92 -15.83 -15.94 -14.46
C PHE A 92 -15.18 -15.45 -15.77
N LYS A 93 -13.84 -15.50 -15.87
CA LYS A 93 -13.11 -15.13 -17.09
C LYS A 93 -13.56 -15.97 -18.29
N THR A 94 -13.63 -17.29 -18.16
CA THR A 94 -14.05 -18.18 -19.26
C THR A 94 -15.45 -17.79 -19.74
N LYS A 95 -16.43 -17.73 -18.83
CA LYS A 95 -17.82 -17.39 -19.16
C LYS A 95 -17.97 -15.98 -19.72
N LEU A 96 -17.17 -15.03 -19.24
CA LEU A 96 -17.14 -13.66 -19.74
C LEU A 96 -16.62 -13.61 -21.19
N LEU A 97 -15.58 -14.38 -21.51
CA LEU A 97 -15.02 -14.43 -22.87
C LEU A 97 -15.89 -15.20 -23.87
N ASP A 98 -16.65 -16.19 -23.39
CA ASP A 98 -17.63 -16.92 -24.18
C ASP A 98 -18.95 -16.13 -24.39
N GLY A 99 -19.10 -14.98 -23.72
CA GLY A 99 -20.26 -14.10 -23.83
C GLY A 99 -21.46 -14.54 -22.97
N GLU A 100 -21.32 -15.58 -22.16
CA GLU A 100 -22.35 -16.02 -21.22
C GLU A 100 -22.52 -15.02 -20.06
N PHE A 101 -21.42 -14.43 -19.61
CA PHE A 101 -21.39 -13.43 -18.55
C PHE A 101 -21.04 -12.04 -19.08
N ASN A 102 -21.40 -11.03 -18.31
CA ASN A 102 -20.95 -9.65 -18.47
C ASN A 102 -20.30 -9.16 -17.16
N ILE A 103 -19.84 -7.91 -17.13
CA ILE A 103 -19.14 -7.37 -15.96
C ILE A 103 -20.00 -7.31 -14.69
N ASN A 104 -21.33 -7.24 -14.81
CA ASN A 104 -22.22 -7.24 -13.65
C ASN A 104 -22.22 -8.59 -12.91
N ASP A 105 -21.80 -9.67 -13.59
CA ASP A 105 -21.65 -11.00 -13.01
C ASP A 105 -20.30 -11.17 -12.29
N PHE A 106 -19.48 -10.11 -12.20
CA PHE A 106 -18.19 -10.17 -11.52
C PHE A 106 -18.40 -10.56 -10.04
N PRO A 107 -17.76 -11.64 -9.55
CA PRO A 107 -18.07 -12.28 -8.27
C PRO A 107 -17.49 -11.55 -7.04
N GLU A 108 -17.62 -10.22 -7.00
CA GLU A 108 -17.06 -9.36 -5.94
C GLU A 108 -17.58 -9.74 -4.56
N ALA A 109 -18.91 -9.88 -4.42
CA ALA A 109 -19.57 -10.18 -3.15
C ALA A 109 -19.22 -11.57 -2.59
N LEU A 110 -18.87 -12.52 -3.46
CA LEU A 110 -18.44 -13.86 -3.06
C LEU A 110 -16.98 -13.85 -2.61
N ILE A 111 -16.12 -13.22 -3.41
CA ILE A 111 -14.68 -13.18 -3.15
C ILE A 111 -14.38 -12.36 -1.89
N SER A 112 -15.06 -11.21 -1.71
CA SER A 112 -14.79 -10.29 -0.59
C SER A 112 -14.96 -10.92 0.79
N GLN A 113 -15.79 -11.96 0.91
CA GLN A 113 -16.02 -12.69 2.16
C GLN A 113 -14.81 -13.50 2.63
N THR A 114 -13.87 -13.81 1.73
CA THR A 114 -12.73 -14.68 2.01
C THR A 114 -11.39 -13.97 1.81
N LEU A 115 -11.41 -12.67 1.49
CA LEU A 115 -10.19 -11.88 1.42
C LEU A 115 -9.63 -11.68 2.83
N GLY A 116 -8.31 -11.89 2.97
CA GLY A 116 -7.60 -11.65 4.21
C GLY A 116 -6.89 -10.30 4.20
N ASN A 117 -6.91 -9.59 5.33
CA ASN A 117 -6.09 -8.40 5.52
C ASN A 117 -4.84 -8.75 6.32
N THR A 118 -3.71 -8.89 5.62
CA THR A 118 -2.43 -9.30 6.24
C THR A 118 -1.55 -8.12 6.65
N TRP A 119 -2.00 -6.87 6.43
CA TRP A 119 -1.19 -5.67 6.66
C TRP A 119 -1.78 -4.68 7.65
N HIS A 120 -3.07 -4.78 7.98
CA HIS A 120 -3.77 -3.82 8.83
C HIS A 120 -3.07 -3.58 10.17
N ASP A 121 -2.75 -4.64 10.91
CA ASP A 121 -2.15 -4.49 12.25
C ASP A 121 -0.78 -3.80 12.21
N ALA A 122 0.03 -4.14 11.19
CA ALA A 122 1.32 -3.49 10.98
C ALA A 122 1.15 -2.01 10.61
N THR A 123 0.19 -1.69 9.73
CA THR A 123 -0.16 -0.30 9.40
C THR A 123 -0.57 0.47 10.66
N SER A 124 -1.50 -0.08 11.45
CA SER A 124 -1.99 0.55 12.68
C SER A 124 -0.85 0.80 13.67
N GLY A 125 0.05 -0.17 13.84
CA GLY A 125 1.25 -0.02 14.66
C GLY A 125 2.16 1.12 14.20
N ILE A 126 2.45 1.22 12.90
CA ILE A 126 3.29 2.28 12.33
C ILE A 126 2.67 3.66 12.59
N ILE A 127 1.37 3.83 12.30
CA ILE A 127 0.69 5.12 12.46
C ILE A 127 0.57 5.50 13.94
N ASN A 128 0.21 4.56 14.82
CA ASN A 128 0.13 4.82 16.26
C ASN A 128 1.47 5.23 16.85
N ASN A 129 2.56 4.55 16.46
CA ASN A 129 3.90 4.91 16.91
C ASN A 129 4.30 6.31 16.44
N TRP A 130 4.03 6.64 15.18
CA TRP A 130 4.34 7.97 14.65
C TRP A 130 3.56 9.08 15.37
N ILE A 131 2.24 8.91 15.57
CA ILE A 131 1.42 9.85 16.34
C ILE A 131 1.93 9.98 17.78
N GLY A 132 2.30 8.86 18.41
CA GLY A 132 2.89 8.84 19.74
C GLY A 132 4.18 9.67 19.82
N CYS A 133 5.09 9.48 18.85
CA CYS A 133 6.31 10.29 18.75
C CYS A 133 6.00 11.77 18.56
N VAL A 134 5.08 12.11 17.65
CA VAL A 134 4.66 13.50 17.42
C VAL A 134 4.18 14.14 18.72
N TYR A 135 3.30 13.46 19.47
CA TYR A 135 2.77 13.96 20.73
C TYR A 135 3.85 14.21 21.79
N GLN A 136 4.91 13.40 21.80
CA GLN A 136 5.97 13.47 22.80
C GLN A 136 6.97 14.60 22.57
N VAL A 137 7.16 15.04 21.33
CA VAL A 137 8.30 15.91 20.97
C VAL A 137 7.91 17.20 20.26
N THR A 138 6.70 17.28 19.68
CA THR A 138 6.26 18.47 18.93
C THR A 138 5.63 19.52 19.86
N HIS A 139 5.76 20.79 19.49
CA HIS A 139 5.24 21.89 20.30
C HIS A 139 3.73 22.10 20.05
N GLU A 140 2.99 22.58 21.05
CA GLU A 140 1.57 22.93 20.90
C GLU A 140 1.34 24.22 20.08
N ASP A 141 2.20 25.23 20.26
CA ASP A 141 2.31 26.39 19.37
C ASP A 141 2.76 25.97 17.97
N ILE A 142 1.86 26.13 16.99
CA ILE A 142 2.05 25.81 15.58
C ILE A 142 3.23 26.52 14.91
N ASN A 143 3.76 27.60 15.52
CA ASN A 143 4.92 28.33 15.00
C ASN A 143 6.25 27.72 15.44
N LYS A 144 6.23 26.75 16.36
CA LYS A 144 7.40 26.01 16.82
C LYS A 144 7.27 24.53 16.41
N PRO A 145 8.29 23.93 15.76
CA PRO A 145 8.20 22.53 15.35
C PRO A 145 8.29 21.56 16.55
N PHE A 146 9.13 21.87 17.54
CA PHE A 146 9.45 20.98 18.66
C PHE A 146 9.38 21.69 20.00
N MET A 147 9.11 20.92 21.06
CA MET A 147 9.14 21.40 22.44
C MET A 147 10.52 21.98 22.81
N ASP A 148 10.54 22.88 23.80
CA ASP A 148 11.79 23.47 24.26
C ASP A 148 12.75 22.38 24.78
N GLY A 149 14.00 22.38 24.31
CA GLY A 149 15.03 21.41 24.68
C GLY A 149 15.15 20.17 23.78
N ILE A 150 14.26 19.99 22.80
CA ILE A 150 14.36 18.94 21.78
C ILE A 150 15.33 19.37 20.68
N ASP A 151 16.32 18.54 20.33
CA ASP A 151 17.20 18.77 19.17
C ASP A 151 16.41 18.56 17.87
N PRO A 152 16.23 19.57 17.01
CA PRO A 152 15.51 19.41 15.76
C PRO A 152 16.15 18.37 14.82
N ASN A 153 17.46 18.12 14.93
CA ASN A 153 18.18 17.18 14.08
C ASN A 153 18.14 15.74 14.61
N ASP A 154 17.76 15.55 15.87
CA ASP A 154 17.55 14.25 16.51
C ASP A 154 16.41 14.32 17.54
N PRO A 155 15.16 14.57 17.09
CA PRO A 155 14.04 14.80 18.00
C PRO A 155 13.68 13.60 18.86
N LEU A 156 14.14 12.41 18.48
CA LEU A 156 13.91 11.16 19.22
C LEU A 156 15.12 10.74 20.07
N ASN A 157 16.24 11.46 20.00
CA ASN A 157 17.50 11.13 20.67
C ASN A 157 17.97 9.68 20.37
N LEU A 158 18.00 9.33 19.08
CA LEU A 158 18.32 7.99 18.57
C LEU A 158 19.57 7.94 17.69
N LYS A 159 20.20 9.09 17.39
CA LYS A 159 21.37 9.16 16.51
C LYS A 159 22.71 9.03 17.23
#